data_AF-A0A7X6D2R5-F1
#
_entry.id   AF-A0A7X6D2R5-F1
#
_cell.length_a   1.000
_cell.length_b   1.000
_cell.length_c   1.000
_cell.angle_alpha   90.00
_cell.angle_beta   90.00
_cell.angle_gamma   90.00
#
_symmetry.space_group_name_H-M   'P 1'
#
loop_
_entity.id
_entity.type
_entity.pdbx_description
1 polymer ?
#
loop_
_entity_poly.entity_id
_entity_poly.type
_entity_poly.pdbx_seq_one_letter_code
_entity_poly.pdbx_strand_id
1 'polypeptide(L)'
;MARVPKFLADYSERRGFPARVTGREELSPSLFRITFQVPALRDRAHGPCDATAFRVAHNDFRHYTAERVESGSGTATVLFHRHPHEDAPGLRLVRELSSGDEVTWCGFGSGRTFRWPDPAPAAALAMGDTTTLGLLVNLTERAEQDGTRFLAVAEVEDDCVAATRELLPDAVVLTADERPGAAAAHWLVTEAAELLPDLAPRLVLLAGHGESVQRQRTLLREHHGLDRRLVRTQPYWATGRTGL
;
A
#
# COMPACT_ATOMS: atom_id res chain seq x y z
N MET A 1 15.24 0.92 10.07
CA MET A 1 15.75 2.15 9.44
C MET A 1 16.76 2.83 10.36
N ALA A 2 17.77 3.52 9.82
CA ALA A 2 18.54 4.47 10.62
C ALA A 2 17.61 5.61 11.03
N ARG A 3 17.54 5.94 12.32
CA ARG A 3 16.77 7.10 12.82
C ARG A 3 17.13 8.32 12.00
N VAL A 4 16.13 9.00 11.43
CA VAL A 4 16.38 10.23 10.69
C VAL A 4 16.92 11.25 11.70
N PRO A 5 18.11 11.82 11.51
CA PRO A 5 18.61 12.88 12.37
C PRO A 5 17.54 13.98 12.52
N LYS A 6 17.29 14.45 13.74
CA LYS A 6 16.20 15.38 14.07
C LYS A 6 16.08 16.55 13.09
N PHE A 7 17.21 17.15 12.69
CA PHE A 7 17.20 18.29 11.77
C PHE A 7 16.66 17.95 10.36
N LEU A 8 16.89 16.72 9.87
CA LEU A 8 16.33 16.23 8.61
C LEU A 8 14.85 15.87 8.75
N ALA A 9 14.47 15.31 9.90
CA ALA A 9 13.06 15.04 10.23
C ALA A 9 12.25 16.33 10.26
N ASP A 10 12.73 17.34 11.00
CA ASP A 10 12.10 18.66 11.11
C ASP A 10 12.09 19.38 9.75
N TYR A 11 13.12 19.20 8.91
CA TYR A 11 13.14 19.75 7.54
C TYR A 11 12.09 19.11 6.63
N SER A 12 11.94 17.79 6.70
CA SER A 12 10.95 17.07 5.90
C SER A 12 9.52 17.44 6.32
N GLU A 13 9.28 17.57 7.63
CA GLU A 13 8.00 18.02 8.16
C GLU A 13 7.70 19.49 7.79
N ARG A 14 8.69 20.38 7.83
CA ARG A 14 8.54 21.78 7.39
C ARG A 14 8.16 21.94 5.91
N ARG A 15 8.42 20.92 5.09
CA ARG A 15 8.02 20.89 3.68
C ARG A 15 6.69 20.17 3.43
N GLY A 16 6.13 19.58 4.48
CA GLY A 16 4.82 18.96 4.44
C GLY A 16 3.69 19.99 4.43
N PHE A 17 2.47 19.49 4.33
CA PHE A 17 1.26 20.28 4.29
C PHE A 17 0.44 20.04 5.56
N PRO A 18 -0.17 21.08 6.13
CA PRO A 18 -1.16 20.90 7.17
C PRO A 18 -2.29 20.01 6.66
N ALA A 19 -2.62 18.99 7.44
CA ALA A 19 -3.69 18.06 7.18
C ALA A 19 -4.56 17.95 8.44
N ARG A 20 -5.88 18.07 8.27
CA ARG A 20 -6.83 17.89 9.35
C ARG A 20 -7.58 16.59 9.16
N VAL A 21 -7.69 15.76 10.19
CA VAL A 21 -8.54 14.58 10.17
C VAL A 21 -10.00 15.04 10.17
N THR A 22 -10.78 14.60 9.19
CA THR A 22 -12.21 14.93 9.06
C THR A 22 -13.12 13.74 9.28
N GLY A 23 -12.58 12.52 9.22
CA GLY A 23 -13.35 11.31 9.41
C GLY A 23 -12.47 10.13 9.78
N ARG A 24 -13.07 9.19 10.52
CA ARG A 24 -12.49 7.90 10.86
C ARG A 24 -13.59 6.87 10.72
N GLU A 25 -13.29 5.80 10.02
CA GLU A 25 -14.21 4.70 9.76
C GLU A 25 -13.49 3.38 10.04
N GLU A 26 -14.10 2.52 10.85
CA GLU A 26 -13.60 1.18 11.10
C GLU A 26 -14.22 0.24 10.06
N LEU A 27 -13.38 -0.37 9.23
CA LEU A 27 -13.80 -1.33 8.20
C LEU A 27 -13.75 -2.76 8.74
N SER A 28 -12.82 -3.01 9.67
CA SER A 28 -12.71 -4.22 10.47
C SER A 28 -12.02 -3.88 11.81
N PRO A 29 -11.93 -4.82 12.76
CA PRO A 29 -11.17 -4.62 14.01
C PRO A 29 -9.71 -4.19 13.79
N SER A 30 -9.07 -4.64 12.70
CA SER A 30 -7.69 -4.32 12.37
C SER A 30 -7.50 -3.34 11.19
N LEU A 31 -8.55 -3.00 10.43
CA LEU A 31 -8.48 -2.08 9.28
C LEU A 31 -9.39 -0.87 9.47
N PHE A 32 -8.83 0.33 9.28
CA PHE A 32 -9.57 1.58 9.40
C PHE A 32 -9.15 2.56 8.32
N ARG A 33 -10.13 3.35 7.88
CA ARG A 33 -9.96 4.46 6.94
C ARG A 33 -9.95 5.76 7.72
N ILE A 34 -8.97 6.60 7.44
CA ILE A 34 -8.94 7.98 7.94
C ILE A 34 -9.02 8.93 6.76
N THR A 35 -9.93 9.89 6.86
CA THR A 35 -10.13 10.94 5.87
C THR A 35 -9.44 12.21 6.35
N PHE A 36 -8.63 12.79 5.48
CA PHE A 36 -7.89 14.02 5.72
C PHE A 36 -8.35 15.12 4.76
N GLN A 37 -8.54 16.32 5.30
CA GLN A 37 -8.55 17.54 4.51
C GLN A 37 -7.13 18.09 4.42
N VAL A 38 -6.59 18.14 3.21
CA VAL A 38 -5.25 18.62 2.88
C VAL A 38 -5.35 19.62 1.71
N PRO A 39 -5.62 20.91 1.97
CA PRO A 39 -5.87 21.90 0.91
C PRO A 39 -4.76 21.99 -0.15
N ALA A 40 -3.51 21.71 0.24
CA ALA A 40 -2.35 21.73 -0.65
C ALA A 40 -2.30 20.56 -1.65
N LEU A 41 -3.19 19.56 -1.53
CA LEU A 41 -3.36 18.52 -2.54
C LEU A 41 -4.26 18.98 -3.69
N ARG A 42 -4.88 20.16 -3.60
CA ARG A 42 -5.64 20.71 -4.71
C ARG A 42 -4.75 20.91 -5.94
N ASP A 43 -5.25 20.43 -7.08
CA ASP A 43 -4.58 20.48 -8.38
C ASP A 43 -3.17 19.86 -8.40
N ARG A 44 -2.83 19.04 -7.39
CA ARG A 44 -1.51 18.43 -7.28
C ARG A 44 -1.51 17.05 -7.93
N ALA A 45 -0.58 16.84 -8.86
CA ALA A 45 -0.34 15.54 -9.44
C ALA A 45 0.05 14.51 -8.37
N HIS A 46 -0.53 13.32 -8.46
CA HIS A 46 -0.19 12.16 -7.66
C HIS A 46 -0.22 10.91 -8.56
N GLY A 47 0.72 9.99 -8.37
CA GLY A 47 0.71 8.68 -9.00
C GLY A 47 0.12 7.62 -8.08
N PRO A 48 -0.37 6.48 -8.62
CA PRO A 48 -0.99 5.42 -7.83
C PRO A 48 -0.02 4.71 -6.87
N CYS A 49 1.29 4.87 -7.09
CA CYS A 49 2.32 4.28 -6.23
C CYS A 49 2.92 5.30 -5.25
N ASP A 50 2.47 6.55 -5.25
CA ASP A 50 3.02 7.56 -4.36
C ASP A 50 2.51 7.35 -2.92
N ALA A 51 3.44 7.38 -1.98
CA ALA A 51 3.16 7.34 -0.56
C ALA A 51 3.35 8.73 0.05
N THR A 52 2.57 9.01 1.08
CA THR A 52 2.84 10.08 2.04
C THR A 52 3.60 9.52 3.25
N ALA A 53 4.09 10.41 4.10
CA ALA A 53 4.66 10.03 5.38
C ALA A 53 4.04 10.85 6.51
N PHE A 54 3.85 10.20 7.66
CA PHE A 54 3.46 10.84 8.91
C PHE A 54 4.53 10.63 9.97
N ARG A 55 4.82 11.69 10.74
CA ARG A 55 5.71 11.60 11.89
C ARG A 55 4.98 10.85 13.01
N VAL A 56 5.53 9.72 13.43
CA VAL A 56 4.92 8.86 14.46
C VAL A 56 5.63 8.98 15.82
N ALA A 57 6.90 9.38 15.80
CA ALA A 57 7.69 9.68 16.98
C ALA A 57 8.74 10.76 16.66
N HIS A 58 9.54 11.14 17.67
CA HIS A 58 10.49 12.24 17.57
C HIS A 58 11.44 12.13 16.36
N ASN A 59 11.93 10.94 15.99
CA ASN A 59 12.84 10.75 14.86
C ASN A 59 12.31 9.76 13.80
N ASP A 60 11.03 9.41 13.87
CA ASP A 60 10.47 8.30 13.11
C ASP A 60 9.27 8.74 12.29
N PHE A 61 9.30 8.38 11.01
CA PHE A 61 8.19 8.52 10.08
C PHE A 61 7.65 7.14 9.70
N ARG A 62 6.39 7.10 9.30
CA ARG A 62 5.80 5.93 8.64
C ARG A 62 5.19 6.35 7.32
N HIS A 63 5.45 5.53 6.32
CA HIS A 63 4.95 5.72 4.97
C HIS A 63 3.61 5.03 4.84
N TYR A 64 2.67 5.73 4.21
CA TYR A 64 1.36 5.20 3.88
C TYR A 64 0.99 5.62 2.48
N THR A 65 0.41 4.70 1.73
CA THR A 65 -0.18 5.02 0.43
C THR A 65 -1.57 5.56 0.68
N ALA A 66 -1.91 6.67 0.03
CA ALA A 66 -3.30 7.10 0.01
C ALA A 66 -4.14 5.96 -0.57
N GLU A 67 -5.38 5.82 -0.12
CA GLU A 67 -6.37 4.98 -0.78
C GLU A 67 -7.04 5.76 -1.90
N ARG A 68 -7.36 7.03 -1.65
CA ARG A 68 -7.97 7.93 -2.64
C ARG A 68 -7.46 9.36 -2.44
N VAL A 69 -7.30 10.11 -3.52
CA VAL A 69 -6.95 11.54 -3.48
C VAL A 69 -7.90 12.31 -4.38
N GLU A 70 -8.79 13.08 -3.76
CA GLU A 70 -9.74 13.95 -4.44
C GLU A 70 -9.13 15.32 -4.65
N SER A 71 -8.50 15.50 -5.83
CA SER A 71 -7.75 16.72 -6.17
C SER A 71 -8.64 17.97 -6.18
N GLY A 72 -9.93 17.87 -6.51
CA GLY A 72 -10.82 19.05 -6.52
C GLY A 72 -11.10 19.61 -5.12
N SER A 73 -11.31 18.73 -4.14
CA SER A 73 -11.62 19.13 -2.75
C SER A 73 -10.35 19.30 -1.90
N GLY A 74 -9.25 18.68 -2.31
CA GLY A 74 -8.03 18.55 -1.50
C GLY A 74 -8.25 17.57 -0.35
N THR A 75 -9.02 16.51 -0.57
CA THR A 75 -9.30 15.46 0.42
C THR A 75 -8.54 14.21 0.05
N ALA A 76 -8.01 13.48 1.03
CA ALA A 76 -7.40 12.18 0.81
C ALA A 76 -7.85 11.19 1.88
N THR A 77 -8.00 9.93 1.51
CA THR A 77 -8.19 8.83 2.46
C THR A 77 -6.92 7.99 2.54
N VAL A 78 -6.66 7.42 3.71
CA VAL A 78 -5.59 6.46 3.92
C VAL A 78 -6.17 5.27 4.67
N LEU A 79 -5.89 4.08 4.17
CA LEU A 79 -6.17 2.83 4.86
C LEU A 79 -4.99 2.51 5.77
N PHE A 80 -5.29 2.26 7.03
CA PHE A 80 -4.31 1.92 8.03
C PHE A 80 -4.61 0.54 8.60
N HIS A 81 -3.56 -0.26 8.72
CA HIS A 81 -3.60 -1.57 9.34
C HIS A 81 -3.08 -1.51 10.78
N ARG A 82 -3.87 -2.03 11.72
CA ARG A 82 -3.52 -2.21 13.13
C ARG A 82 -2.83 -3.57 13.27
N HIS A 83 -1.51 -3.56 13.20
CA HIS A 83 -0.75 -4.76 13.52
C HIS A 83 -1.06 -5.27 14.95
N PRO A 84 -1.10 -6.60 15.16
CA PRO A 84 -1.37 -7.19 16.47
C PRO A 84 -0.24 -6.95 17.49
N HIS A 85 0.95 -6.54 17.03
CA HIS A 85 2.07 -6.22 17.92
C HIS A 85 1.94 -4.82 18.52
N GLU A 86 1.83 -4.75 19.85
CA GLU A 86 1.59 -3.51 20.60
C GLU A 86 2.72 -2.48 20.50
N ASP A 87 3.93 -2.90 20.13
CA ASP A 87 5.12 -2.04 20.04
C ASP A 87 5.36 -1.45 18.63
N ALA A 88 4.42 -1.62 17.69
CA ALA A 88 4.57 -1.08 16.35
C ALA A 88 4.60 0.47 16.41
N PRO A 89 5.67 1.16 15.96
CA PRO A 89 5.80 2.60 16.26
C PRO A 89 4.81 3.52 15.55
N GLY A 90 4.03 3.01 14.59
CA GLY A 90 2.89 3.72 13.98
C GLY A 90 1.55 3.49 14.69
N LEU A 91 1.49 2.51 15.60
CA LEU A 91 0.26 2.09 16.27
C LEU A 91 -0.33 3.20 17.14
N ARG A 92 0.52 4.02 17.76
CA ARG A 92 0.07 5.17 18.57
C ARG A 92 -0.64 6.20 17.70
N LEU A 93 -0.03 6.61 16.59
CA LEU A 93 -0.66 7.52 15.61
C LEU A 93 -2.02 6.96 15.17
N VAL A 94 -2.04 5.70 14.78
CA VAL A 94 -3.22 4.94 14.36
C VAL A 94 -4.34 4.93 15.42
N ARG A 95 -4.00 4.76 16.70
CA ARG A 95 -4.97 4.68 17.80
C ARG A 95 -5.52 6.04 18.20
N GLU A 96 -4.68 7.07 18.16
CA GLU A 96 -5.01 8.38 18.73
C GLU A 96 -5.70 9.31 17.73
N LEU A 97 -5.48 9.14 16.41
CA LEU A 97 -6.06 10.04 15.41
C LEU A 97 -7.59 10.03 15.43
N SER A 98 -8.14 11.20 15.71
CA SER A 98 -9.56 11.50 15.85
C SER A 98 -9.95 12.68 14.98
N SER A 99 -11.23 12.82 14.67
CA SER A 99 -11.73 13.96 13.89
C SER A 99 -11.40 15.28 14.59
N GLY A 100 -10.87 16.24 13.84
CA GLY A 100 -10.36 17.51 14.35
C GLY A 100 -8.86 17.56 14.57
N ASP A 101 -8.17 16.42 14.66
CA ASP A 101 -6.73 16.39 14.85
C ASP A 101 -5.99 16.97 13.65
N GLU A 102 -4.87 17.65 13.93
CA GLU A 102 -3.97 18.19 12.92
C GLU A 102 -2.70 17.34 12.85
N VAL A 103 -2.30 16.98 11.63
CA VAL A 103 -1.06 16.27 11.33
C VAL A 103 -0.38 16.92 10.13
N THR A 104 0.89 16.57 9.92
CA THR A 104 1.64 17.00 8.74
C THR A 104 1.62 15.91 7.68
N TRP A 105 1.05 16.22 6.51
CA TRP A 105 1.15 15.39 5.31
C TRP A 105 2.48 15.66 4.59
N CYS A 106 3.43 14.73 4.65
CA CYS A 106 4.79 14.97 4.15
C CYS A 106 4.95 14.82 2.61
N GLY A 107 3.95 15.26 1.86
CA GLY A 107 3.92 15.22 0.38
C GLY A 107 3.69 13.83 -0.19
N PHE A 108 3.98 13.68 -1.49
CA PHE A 108 3.89 12.43 -2.24
C PHE A 108 5.27 12.03 -2.75
N GLY A 109 5.61 10.75 -2.60
CA GLY A 109 6.80 10.18 -3.19
C GLY A 109 6.67 8.68 -3.36
N SER A 110 7.22 8.15 -4.45
CA SER A 110 7.40 6.70 -4.62
C SER A 110 8.87 6.34 -4.87
N GLY A 111 9.20 5.06 -4.70
CA GLY A 111 10.48 4.52 -5.14
C GLY A 111 10.68 4.74 -6.63
N ARG A 112 11.90 5.16 -7.05
CA ARG A 112 12.21 5.47 -8.47
C ARG A 112 11.76 4.38 -9.45
N THR A 113 11.86 3.12 -9.06
CA THR A 113 11.53 1.96 -9.89
C THR A 113 10.17 1.34 -9.59
N PHE A 114 9.50 1.74 -8.51
CA PHE A 114 8.17 1.23 -8.14
C PHE A 114 7.12 2.29 -8.50
N ARG A 115 6.73 2.26 -9.78
CA ARG A 115 5.80 3.23 -10.39
C ARG A 115 4.91 2.53 -11.39
N TRP A 116 3.73 3.11 -11.62
CA TRP A 116 2.93 2.86 -12.80
C TRP A 116 3.58 3.59 -13.99
N PRO A 117 3.94 2.89 -15.09
CA PRO A 117 4.61 3.52 -16.22
C PRO A 117 3.64 4.32 -17.10
N ASP A 118 4.20 5.30 -17.82
CA ASP A 118 3.58 5.98 -18.95
C ASP A 118 4.49 5.73 -20.18
N PRO A 119 4.02 5.05 -21.24
CA PRO A 119 2.66 4.54 -21.43
C PRO A 119 2.31 3.37 -20.48
N ALA A 120 1.00 3.24 -20.22
CA ALA A 120 0.45 2.18 -19.38
C ALA A 120 0.68 0.78 -19.98
N PRO A 121 0.83 -0.27 -19.15
CA PRO A 121 1.01 -1.63 -19.64
C PRO A 121 -0.32 -2.19 -20.16
N ALA A 122 -0.25 -3.08 -21.15
CA ALA A 122 -1.46 -3.76 -21.66
C ALA A 122 -2.11 -4.69 -20.63
N ALA A 123 -1.32 -5.21 -19.68
CA ALA A 123 -1.80 -6.00 -18.55
C ALA A 123 -0.85 -5.88 -17.37
N ALA A 124 -1.37 -5.92 -16.15
CA ALA A 124 -0.57 -5.85 -14.93
C ALA A 124 -1.11 -6.76 -13.81
N LEU A 125 -0.20 -7.22 -12.95
CA LEU A 125 -0.49 -7.93 -11.70
C LEU A 125 0.03 -7.09 -10.54
N ALA A 126 -0.78 -6.92 -9.49
CA ALA A 126 -0.30 -6.39 -8.22
C ALA A 126 -0.59 -7.38 -7.09
N MET A 127 0.39 -7.57 -6.21
CA MET A 127 0.23 -8.42 -5.03
C MET A 127 0.71 -7.67 -3.79
N GLY A 128 -0.03 -7.84 -2.69
CA GLY A 128 0.38 -7.32 -1.40
C GLY A 128 -0.40 -7.88 -0.24
N ASP A 129 -0.20 -7.27 0.92
CA ASP A 129 -0.87 -7.62 2.17
C ASP A 129 -1.77 -6.47 2.67
N THR A 130 -2.39 -6.62 3.84
CA THR A 130 -3.27 -5.61 4.45
C THR A 130 -2.64 -4.22 4.53
N THR A 131 -1.31 -4.11 4.69
CA THR A 131 -0.60 -2.82 4.75
C THR A 131 -0.55 -2.10 3.39
N THR A 132 -0.94 -2.78 2.32
CA THR A 132 -0.88 -2.29 0.93
C THR A 132 -2.26 -2.13 0.29
N LEU A 133 -3.37 -2.31 1.02
CA LEU A 133 -4.71 -2.20 0.44
C LEU A 133 -4.96 -0.86 -0.25
N GLY A 134 -4.51 0.26 0.33
CA GLY A 134 -4.62 1.57 -0.31
C GLY A 134 -3.85 1.67 -1.64
N LEU A 135 -2.70 1.00 -1.75
CA LEU A 135 -1.96 0.86 -3.01
C LEU A 135 -2.75 0.03 -4.02
N LEU A 136 -3.31 -1.11 -3.61
CA LEU A 136 -4.06 -1.99 -4.51
C LEU A 136 -5.31 -1.28 -5.05
N VAL A 137 -6.04 -0.54 -4.21
CA VAL A 137 -7.18 0.30 -4.64
C VAL A 137 -6.75 1.31 -5.70
N ASN A 138 -5.68 2.09 -5.46
CA ASN A 138 -5.17 3.05 -6.44
C ASN A 138 -4.74 2.41 -7.76
N LEU A 139 -4.11 1.24 -7.70
CA LEU A 139 -3.68 0.53 -8.89
C LEU A 139 -4.86 -0.01 -9.69
N THR A 140 -5.92 -0.50 -9.03
CA THR A 140 -7.17 -0.91 -9.68
C THR A 140 -7.81 0.27 -10.39
N GLU A 141 -8.06 1.38 -9.68
CA GLU A 141 -8.67 2.59 -10.27
C GLU A 141 -7.82 3.13 -11.43
N ARG A 142 -6.49 3.11 -11.29
CA ARG A 142 -5.60 3.56 -12.37
C ARG A 142 -5.65 2.63 -13.58
N ALA A 143 -5.67 1.33 -13.37
CA ALA A 143 -5.74 0.36 -14.46
C ALA A 143 -7.04 0.50 -15.25
N GLU A 144 -8.17 0.75 -14.58
CA GLU A 144 -9.45 1.04 -15.21
C GLU A 144 -9.38 2.30 -16.08
N GLN A 145 -8.81 3.40 -15.55
CA GLN A 145 -8.62 4.65 -16.29
C GLN A 145 -7.76 4.48 -17.54
N ASP A 146 -6.71 3.66 -17.45
CA ASP A 146 -5.77 3.42 -18.55
C ASP A 146 -6.22 2.29 -19.50
N GLY A 147 -7.33 1.58 -19.19
CA GLY A 147 -7.78 0.41 -19.95
C GLY A 147 -6.84 -0.81 -19.86
N THR A 148 -6.05 -0.90 -18.79
CA THR A 148 -5.13 -2.00 -18.51
C THR A 148 -5.88 -3.19 -17.95
N ARG A 149 -5.67 -4.40 -18.51
CA ARG A 149 -6.15 -5.64 -17.86
C ARG A 149 -5.41 -5.83 -16.54
N PHE A 150 -6.12 -5.97 -15.44
CA PHE A 150 -5.50 -5.93 -14.12
C PHE A 150 -6.00 -7.04 -13.20
N LEU A 151 -5.08 -7.59 -12.41
CA LEU A 151 -5.38 -8.52 -11.34
C LEU A 151 -4.69 -8.03 -10.06
N ALA A 152 -5.49 -7.78 -9.02
CA ALA A 152 -4.99 -7.55 -7.68
C ALA A 152 -5.10 -8.84 -6.85
N VAL A 153 -4.08 -9.12 -6.05
CA VAL A 153 -4.06 -10.22 -5.09
C VAL A 153 -3.70 -9.65 -3.71
N ALA A 154 -4.59 -9.82 -2.75
CA ALA A 154 -4.42 -9.31 -1.39
C ALA A 154 -4.43 -10.47 -0.39
N GLU A 155 -3.34 -10.65 0.36
CA GLU A 155 -3.30 -11.53 1.53
C GLU A 155 -3.61 -10.72 2.79
N VAL A 156 -4.75 -10.98 3.43
CA VAL A 156 -5.25 -10.16 4.53
C VAL A 156 -5.66 -11.00 5.73
N GLU A 157 -5.61 -10.41 6.93
CA GLU A 157 -6.14 -11.04 8.14
C GLU A 157 -7.62 -11.41 7.97
N ASP A 158 -8.06 -12.46 8.67
CA ASP A 158 -9.42 -13.00 8.54
C ASP A 158 -10.51 -11.92 8.75
N ASP A 159 -10.30 -11.04 9.72
CA ASP A 159 -11.23 -9.96 10.04
C ASP A 159 -11.29 -8.88 8.93
N CYS A 160 -10.27 -8.79 8.07
CA CYS A 160 -10.19 -7.85 6.95
C CYS A 160 -10.77 -8.41 5.64
N VAL A 161 -11.09 -9.71 5.56
CA VAL A 161 -11.50 -10.35 4.29
C VAL A 161 -12.76 -9.70 3.71
N ALA A 162 -13.78 -9.47 4.53
CA ALA A 162 -15.04 -8.89 4.07
C ALA A 162 -14.84 -7.45 3.55
N ALA A 163 -14.18 -6.60 4.34
CA ALA A 163 -13.85 -5.24 3.95
C ALA A 163 -13.00 -5.20 2.68
N THR A 164 -12.01 -6.10 2.55
CA THR A 164 -11.14 -6.16 1.37
C THR A 164 -11.92 -6.50 0.11
N ARG A 165 -12.90 -7.41 0.18
CA ARG A 165 -13.77 -7.74 -0.97
C ARG A 165 -14.70 -6.59 -1.36
N GLU A 166 -15.09 -5.74 -0.42
CA GLU A 166 -15.86 -4.52 -0.72
C GLU A 166 -14.98 -3.46 -1.40
N LEU A 167 -13.74 -3.30 -0.92
CA LEU A 167 -12.77 -2.36 -1.50
C LEU A 167 -12.28 -2.78 -2.89
N LEU A 168 -12.15 -4.09 -3.11
CA LEU A 168 -11.52 -4.69 -4.28
C LEU A 168 -12.37 -5.88 -4.76
N PRO A 169 -13.54 -5.64 -5.37
CA PRO A 169 -14.50 -6.69 -5.71
C PRO A 169 -13.97 -7.74 -6.70
N ASP A 170 -13.08 -7.35 -7.61
CA ASP A 170 -12.49 -8.22 -8.62
C ASP A 170 -11.11 -8.79 -8.23
N ALA A 171 -10.65 -8.53 -7.00
CA ALA A 171 -9.38 -9.06 -6.52
C ALA A 171 -9.47 -10.50 -6.02
N VAL A 172 -8.35 -11.20 -6.09
CA VAL A 172 -8.16 -12.43 -5.32
C VAL A 172 -7.84 -12.04 -3.87
N VAL A 173 -8.77 -12.32 -2.97
CA VAL A 173 -8.61 -12.07 -1.54
C VAL A 173 -8.30 -13.37 -0.82
N LEU A 174 -7.09 -13.46 -0.27
CA LEU A 174 -6.55 -14.61 0.44
C LEU A 174 -6.54 -14.32 1.95
N THR A 175 -6.99 -15.27 2.76
CA THR A 175 -6.84 -15.17 4.21
C THR A 175 -5.38 -15.46 4.60
N ALA A 176 -4.77 -14.56 5.37
CA ALA A 176 -3.41 -14.69 5.85
C ALA A 176 -3.25 -15.89 6.80
N ASP A 177 -2.06 -16.50 6.75
CA ASP A 177 -1.64 -17.56 7.65
C ASP A 177 -0.66 -16.99 8.71
N GLU A 178 -0.25 -17.78 9.69
CA GLU A 178 0.74 -17.41 10.71
C GLU A 178 2.05 -16.93 10.08
N ARG A 179 2.43 -17.50 8.94
CA ARG A 179 3.60 -17.09 8.17
C ARG A 179 3.18 -16.08 7.10
N PRO A 180 3.67 -14.81 7.15
CA PRO A 180 3.38 -13.83 6.12
C PRO A 180 3.69 -14.34 4.72
N GLY A 181 2.79 -14.06 3.79
CA GLY A 181 2.86 -14.42 2.37
C GLY A 181 2.65 -15.91 2.06
N ALA A 182 2.26 -16.73 3.03
CA ALA A 182 2.14 -18.18 2.82
C ALA A 182 0.94 -18.51 1.93
N ALA A 183 -0.20 -17.87 2.16
CA ALA A 183 -1.39 -18.03 1.32
C ALA A 183 -1.14 -17.55 -0.11
N ALA A 184 -0.50 -16.40 -0.29
CA ALA A 184 -0.10 -15.88 -1.59
C ALA A 184 0.88 -16.81 -2.32
N ALA A 185 1.82 -17.43 -1.59
CA ALA A 185 2.73 -18.41 -2.17
C ALA A 185 2.01 -19.70 -2.58
N HIS A 186 1.04 -20.17 -1.78
CA HIS A 186 0.21 -21.31 -2.11
C HIS A 186 -0.63 -21.04 -3.37
N TRP A 187 -1.35 -19.92 -3.40
CA TRP A 187 -2.14 -19.48 -4.55
C TRP A 187 -1.30 -19.41 -5.84
N LEU A 188 -0.07 -18.88 -5.74
CA LEU A 188 0.86 -18.83 -6.89
C LEU A 188 1.21 -20.21 -7.45
N VAL A 189 1.23 -21.27 -6.64
CA VAL A 189 1.59 -22.62 -7.12
C VAL A 189 0.38 -23.48 -7.48
N THR A 190 -0.83 -23.06 -7.10
CA THR A 190 -2.07 -23.78 -7.36
C THR A 190 -2.92 -23.08 -8.42
N GLU A 191 -3.63 -22.02 -8.03
CA GLU A 191 -4.70 -21.38 -8.80
C GLU A 191 -4.16 -20.39 -9.84
N ALA A 192 -3.03 -19.74 -9.58
CA ALA A 192 -2.47 -18.74 -10.47
C ALA A 192 -2.08 -19.31 -11.85
N ALA A 193 -1.85 -20.63 -11.95
CA ALA A 193 -1.52 -21.30 -13.20
C ALA A 193 -2.63 -21.20 -14.26
N GLU A 194 -3.89 -21.03 -13.82
CA GLU A 194 -5.03 -20.85 -14.72
C GLU A 194 -5.21 -19.38 -15.12
N LEU A 195 -4.94 -18.45 -14.20
CA LEU A 195 -5.24 -17.02 -14.39
C LEU A 195 -4.13 -16.23 -15.08
N LEU A 196 -2.86 -16.52 -14.76
CA LEU A 196 -1.73 -15.73 -15.25
C LEU A 196 -1.46 -15.85 -16.76
N PRO A 197 -1.66 -17.01 -17.43
CA PRO A 197 -1.53 -17.10 -18.88
C PRO A 197 -2.50 -16.17 -19.62
N ASP A 198 -3.75 -16.11 -19.18
CA ASP A 198 -4.79 -15.28 -19.81
C ASP A 198 -4.56 -13.79 -19.55
N LEU A 199 -4.14 -13.44 -18.33
CA LEU A 199 -3.75 -12.07 -18.00
C LEU A 199 -2.52 -11.62 -18.81
N ALA A 200 -1.52 -12.49 -18.95
CA ALA A 200 -0.23 -12.21 -19.60
C ALA A 200 0.41 -10.87 -19.16
N PRO A 201 0.71 -10.69 -17.86
CA PRO A 201 1.10 -9.40 -17.31
C PRO A 201 2.40 -8.87 -17.92
N ARG A 202 2.40 -7.57 -18.27
CA ARG A 202 3.57 -6.81 -18.75
C ARG A 202 4.19 -5.94 -17.65
N LEU A 203 3.59 -5.98 -16.46
CA LEU A 203 4.07 -5.33 -15.25
C LEU A 203 3.62 -6.16 -14.05
N VAL A 204 4.52 -6.38 -13.10
CA VAL A 204 4.19 -6.98 -11.80
C VAL A 204 4.68 -6.07 -10.69
N LEU A 205 3.77 -5.68 -9.80
CA LEU A 205 4.05 -4.86 -8.62
C LEU A 205 3.86 -5.70 -7.36
N LEU A 206 4.94 -5.91 -6.59
CA LEU A 206 4.89 -6.67 -5.34
C LEU A 206 5.22 -5.74 -4.16
N ALA A 207 4.33 -5.66 -3.19
CA ALA A 207 4.50 -4.85 -1.99
C ALA A 207 4.09 -5.61 -0.71
N GLY A 208 4.35 -5.04 0.47
CA GLY A 208 4.02 -5.66 1.76
C GLY A 208 5.25 -6.22 2.47
N HIS A 209 5.14 -7.40 3.07
CA HIS A 209 6.22 -8.04 3.82
C HIS A 209 7.45 -8.40 2.96
N GLY A 210 8.64 -7.96 3.38
CA GLY A 210 9.87 -8.06 2.60
C GLY A 210 10.27 -9.48 2.18
N GLU A 211 10.32 -10.42 3.12
CA GLU A 211 10.64 -11.82 2.80
C GLU A 211 9.57 -12.48 1.92
N SER A 212 8.30 -12.10 2.10
CA SER A 212 7.18 -12.60 1.30
C SER A 212 7.29 -12.13 -0.15
N VAL A 213 7.53 -10.83 -0.35
CA VAL A 213 7.73 -10.23 -1.67
C VAL A 213 8.87 -10.90 -2.44
N GLN A 214 9.98 -11.22 -1.78
CA GLN A 214 11.07 -11.95 -2.45
C GLN A 214 10.66 -13.37 -2.82
N ARG A 215 9.94 -14.08 -1.95
CA ARG A 215 9.43 -15.43 -2.24
C ARG A 215 8.45 -15.43 -3.41
N GLN A 216 7.49 -14.51 -3.43
CA GLN A 216 6.53 -14.34 -4.53
C GLN A 216 7.24 -14.03 -5.86
N ARG A 217 8.23 -13.13 -5.84
CA ARG A 217 9.07 -12.83 -7.01
C ARG A 217 9.77 -14.07 -7.56
N THR A 218 10.29 -14.92 -6.69
CA THR A 218 10.94 -16.17 -7.09
C THR A 218 9.91 -17.12 -7.73
N LEU A 219 8.76 -17.32 -7.10
CA LEU A 219 7.69 -18.19 -7.62
C LEU A 219 7.17 -17.72 -8.99
N LEU A 220 6.95 -16.42 -9.17
CA LEU A 220 6.56 -15.85 -10.47
C LEU A 220 7.58 -16.12 -11.58
N ARG A 221 8.87 -16.16 -11.25
CA ARG A 221 9.92 -16.47 -12.23
C ARG A 221 10.05 -17.96 -12.50
N GLU A 222 10.04 -18.77 -11.45
CA GLU A 222 10.39 -20.19 -11.54
C GLU A 222 9.18 -21.07 -11.90
N HIS A 223 7.99 -20.75 -11.41
CA HIS A 223 6.76 -21.48 -11.71
C HIS A 223 6.00 -20.91 -12.92
N HIS A 224 6.08 -19.59 -13.15
CA HIS A 224 5.33 -18.92 -14.23
C HIS A 224 6.20 -18.36 -15.35
N GLY A 225 7.52 -18.51 -15.27
CA GLY A 225 8.43 -18.11 -16.35
C GLY A 225 8.50 -16.60 -16.62
N LEU A 226 8.02 -15.74 -15.71
CA LEU A 226 7.99 -14.29 -15.92
C LEU A 226 9.41 -13.70 -15.97
N ASP A 227 9.66 -12.78 -16.92
CA ASP A 227 10.94 -12.06 -16.96
C ASP A 227 11.09 -11.19 -15.70
N ARG A 228 12.24 -11.34 -15.03
CA ARG A 228 12.63 -10.56 -13.84
C ARG A 228 12.52 -9.04 -14.01
N ARG A 229 12.57 -8.52 -15.25
CA ARG A 229 12.46 -7.08 -15.57
C ARG A 229 11.04 -6.55 -15.45
N LEU A 230 10.04 -7.43 -15.53
CA LEU A 230 8.63 -7.08 -15.37
C LEU A 230 8.26 -6.91 -13.89
N VAL A 231 9.02 -7.55 -12.99
CA VAL A 231 8.72 -7.57 -11.55
C VAL A 231 9.44 -6.44 -10.81
N ARG A 232 8.65 -5.56 -10.21
CA ARG A 232 9.09 -4.45 -9.35
C ARG A 232 8.62 -4.72 -7.93
N THR A 233 9.50 -4.49 -6.97
CA THR A 233 9.26 -4.81 -5.55
C THR A 233 9.41 -3.57 -4.69
N GLN A 234 8.50 -3.37 -3.74
CA GLN A 234 8.59 -2.33 -2.71
C GLN A 234 8.16 -2.92 -1.37
N PRO A 235 9.10 -3.40 -0.53
CA PRO A 235 8.75 -3.87 0.81
C PRO A 235 8.26 -2.69 1.66
N TYR A 236 7.14 -2.89 2.37
CA TYR A 236 6.55 -1.90 3.28
C TYR A 236 6.95 -2.18 4.72
N TRP A 237 7.12 -3.45 5.06
CA TRP A 237 7.53 -3.89 6.39
C TRP A 237 8.32 -5.22 6.31
N ALA A 238 9.02 -5.59 7.37
CA ALA A 238 9.82 -6.81 7.46
C ALA A 238 9.94 -7.25 8.90
N THR A 239 9.96 -8.57 9.11
CA THR A 239 10.07 -9.15 10.45
C THR A 239 11.34 -8.67 11.15
N GLY A 240 11.20 -8.23 12.41
CA GLY A 240 12.33 -7.72 13.22
C GLY A 240 12.91 -6.38 12.75
N ARG A 241 12.26 -5.67 11.82
CA ARG A 241 12.72 -4.35 11.37
C ARG A 241 11.74 -3.23 11.71
N THR A 242 12.28 -2.19 12.34
CA THR A 242 11.55 -0.96 12.62
C THR A 242 11.80 0.09 11.53
N GLY A 243 10.80 0.30 10.67
CA GLY A 243 10.86 1.23 9.53
C GLY A 243 11.66 0.68 8.36
N LEU A 244 11.04 0.71 7.17
CA LEU A 244 11.62 0.39 5.87
C LEU A 244 11.49 1.57 4.90
#